data_AF-A0A972TJ08-F1
#
_entry.id   AF-A0A972TJ08-F1
#
_cell.length_a   1.000
_cell.length_b   1.000
_cell.length_c   1.000
_cell.angle_alpha   90.00
_cell.angle_beta   90.00
_cell.angle_gamma   90.00
#
_symmetry.space_group_name_H-M   'P 1'
#
loop_
_entity.id
_entity.type
_entity.pdbx_description
1 polymer ?
#
loop_
_entity_poly.entity_id
_entity_poly.type
_entity_poly.pdbx_seq_one_letter_code
_entity_poly.pdbx_strand_id
1 'polypeptide(L)'
;MNNKYTIIIKKNECFYKISKVFFGKDGSYYVTVPYHKERKGWIWKFEKNFPSLNDFENMGTLHIPMSAAIDVASSDENIIKLSHHPDGFVQFSGKGIISGKDPSGNVQGVGIHSWTLRDPAPGPSFVITINGVEDFEQVTNTKDKTAIIFSENAIVGLSSQSGYVIEGFYFPKELRRFVYILKDGSKMIQLTHPSKCIMTMKVILPPEDSEIQGFIGLSINKSEIKTGVARSGFFISAPTQFTFNKNNSDVKVTTIFCSYPRGREDMVKRSLNYGKYIKKDN
;
A
#
# COMPACT_ATOMS: atom_id res chain seq x y z
N MET A 1 -10.05 13.52 16.70
CA MET A 1 -9.60 12.18 17.14
C MET A 1 -8.84 11.54 16.00
N ASN A 2 -7.72 10.85 16.25
CA ASN A 2 -6.91 10.28 15.17
C ASN A 2 -7.51 8.93 14.74
N ASN A 3 -8.31 8.91 13.66
CA ASN A 3 -8.97 7.69 13.17
C ASN A 3 -7.93 6.75 12.56
N LYS A 4 -7.48 5.79 13.36
CA LYS A 4 -6.57 4.72 12.92
C LYS A 4 -7.35 3.41 12.81
N TYR A 5 -7.50 2.91 11.60
CA TYR A 5 -8.23 1.69 11.30
C TYR A 5 -7.27 0.50 11.26
N THR A 6 -7.63 -0.58 11.95
CA THR A 6 -6.87 -1.83 11.91
C THR A 6 -7.57 -2.82 11.00
N ILE A 7 -6.91 -3.26 9.93
CA ILE A 7 -7.44 -4.28 9.04
C ILE A 7 -7.13 -5.65 9.63
N ILE A 8 -8.17 -6.47 9.75
CA ILE A 8 -8.13 -7.79 10.37
C ILE A 8 -8.69 -8.82 9.39
N ILE A 9 -8.02 -9.96 9.29
CA ILE A 9 -8.56 -11.14 8.60
C ILE A 9 -9.01 -12.14 9.67
N LYS A 10 -10.29 -12.53 9.63
CA LYS A 10 -10.81 -13.68 10.38
C LYS A 10 -10.61 -14.93 9.53
N LYS A 11 -9.76 -15.84 10.00
CA LYS A 11 -9.50 -17.15 9.39
C LYS A 11 -9.80 -18.22 10.43
N ASN A 12 -10.73 -19.13 10.11
CA ASN A 12 -11.38 -20.01 11.09
C ASN A 12 -11.90 -19.17 12.29
N GLU A 13 -11.63 -19.55 13.53
CA GLU A 13 -11.99 -18.78 14.73
C GLU A 13 -10.92 -17.79 15.19
N CYS A 14 -9.85 -17.60 14.41
CA CYS A 14 -8.76 -16.69 14.76
C CYS A 14 -8.88 -15.36 13.99
N PHE A 15 -8.45 -14.28 14.63
CA PHE A 15 -8.43 -12.93 14.06
C PHE A 15 -6.99 -12.43 14.00
N TYR A 16 -6.50 -12.11 12.81
CA TYR A 16 -5.11 -11.71 12.57
C TYR A 16 -5.06 -10.24 12.17
N LYS A 17 -4.29 -9.42 12.90
CA LYS A 17 -4.05 -8.01 12.53
C LYS A 17 -3.10 -7.97 11.36
N ILE A 18 -3.51 -7.36 10.27
CA ILE A 18 -2.72 -7.35 9.04
C ILE A 18 -2.02 -6.01 8.87
N SER A 19 -2.81 -4.95 8.77
CA SER A 19 -2.32 -3.62 8.44
C SER A 19 -3.05 -2.56 9.23
N LYS A 20 -2.50 -1.35 9.19
CA LYS A 20 -3.11 -0.17 9.78
C LYS A 20 -3.18 0.94 8.75
N VAL A 21 -4.38 1.51 8.60
CA VAL A 21 -4.64 2.65 7.71
C VAL A 21 -5.10 3.82 8.55
N PHE A 22 -4.55 5.00 8.33
CA PHE A 22 -4.94 6.20 9.08
C PHE A 22 -4.76 7.46 8.25
N PHE A 23 -5.42 8.54 8.66
CA PHE A 23 -5.43 9.82 7.96
C PHE A 23 -4.65 10.89 8.72
N GLY A 24 -4.00 11.78 7.98
CA GLY A 24 -3.39 13.01 8.49
C GLY A 24 -4.39 14.16 8.52
N LYS A 25 -4.06 15.22 9.26
CA LYS A 25 -4.89 16.43 9.33
C LYS A 25 -4.97 17.16 7.99
N ASP A 26 -3.89 17.11 7.21
CA ASP A 26 -3.80 17.64 5.84
C ASP A 26 -4.64 16.82 4.83
N GLY A 27 -5.22 15.70 5.24
CA GLY A 27 -5.93 14.79 4.35
C GLY A 27 -5.07 13.71 3.70
N SER A 28 -3.77 13.66 4.01
CA SER A 28 -2.92 12.52 3.68
C SER A 28 -3.52 11.22 4.21
N TYR A 29 -3.22 10.09 3.57
CA TYR A 29 -3.41 8.78 4.18
C TYR A 29 -2.10 8.04 4.33
N TYR A 30 -2.09 7.09 5.27
CA TYR A 30 -0.93 6.31 5.64
C TYR A 30 -1.30 4.84 5.76
N VAL A 31 -0.43 3.96 5.27
CA VAL A 31 -0.60 2.50 5.30
C VAL A 31 0.66 1.85 5.88
N THR A 32 0.46 0.89 6.77
CA THR A 32 1.55 0.13 7.42
C THR A 32 1.16 -1.32 7.57
N VAL A 33 2.13 -2.24 7.60
CA VAL A 33 1.94 -3.66 7.91
C VAL A 33 2.77 -4.00 9.17
N PRO A 34 2.41 -3.46 10.34
CA PRO A 34 3.29 -3.47 11.52
C PRO A 34 3.20 -4.78 12.33
N TYR A 35 2.29 -5.68 11.96
CA TYR A 35 1.89 -6.81 12.79
C TYR A 35 2.51 -8.14 12.37
N HIS A 36 3.27 -8.18 11.27
CA HIS A 36 4.03 -9.36 10.88
C HIS A 36 5.16 -9.60 11.90
N LYS A 37 5.29 -10.82 12.43
CA LYS A 37 6.22 -11.15 13.54
C LYS A 37 7.68 -10.72 13.31
N GLU A 38 8.13 -10.77 12.05
CA GLU A 38 9.51 -10.47 11.67
C GLU A 38 9.85 -8.98 11.73
N ARG A 39 8.84 -8.09 11.71
CA ARG A 39 9.01 -6.64 11.87
C ARG A 39 10.05 -5.99 10.94
N LYS A 40 10.29 -6.63 9.79
CA LYS A 40 11.24 -6.22 8.75
C LYS A 40 10.50 -5.85 7.49
N GLY A 41 11.10 -4.97 6.71
CA GLY A 41 10.65 -4.73 5.34
C GLY A 41 11.72 -4.11 4.46
N TRP A 42 11.57 -4.35 3.17
CA TRP A 42 12.50 -3.96 2.11
C TRP A 42 11.76 -3.10 1.11
N ILE A 43 12.26 -1.89 0.88
CA ILE A 43 11.64 -0.93 -0.01
C ILE A 43 12.40 -0.93 -1.33
N TRP A 44 11.64 -0.85 -2.43
CA TRP A 44 12.16 -0.90 -3.79
C TRP A 44 11.55 0.23 -4.60
N LYS A 45 12.37 0.82 -5.48
CA LYS A 45 11.91 1.73 -6.53
C LYS A 45 12.26 1.15 -7.90
N PHE A 46 11.29 1.09 -8.78
CA PHE A 46 11.46 0.65 -10.16
C PHE A 46 11.02 1.72 -11.13
N GLU A 47 11.67 1.74 -12.27
CA GLU A 47 11.36 2.61 -13.39
C GLU A 47 11.35 1.80 -14.67
N LYS A 48 10.34 2.02 -15.52
CA LYS A 48 10.24 1.41 -16.83
C LYS A 48 9.80 2.47 -17.84
N ASN A 49 10.50 2.52 -18.96
CA ASN A 49 10.12 3.32 -20.12
C ASN A 49 9.47 2.42 -21.17
N PHE A 50 8.43 2.95 -21.80
CA PHE A 50 7.72 2.36 -22.92
C PHE A 50 7.82 3.32 -24.12
N PRO A 51 8.08 2.82 -25.33
CA PRO A 51 8.22 3.67 -26.52
C PRO A 51 6.94 4.43 -26.89
N SER A 52 5.77 3.89 -26.52
CA SER A 52 4.48 4.53 -26.81
C SER A 52 3.44 4.26 -25.73
N LEU A 53 2.37 5.06 -25.73
CA LEU A 53 1.17 4.80 -24.92
C LEU A 53 0.54 3.45 -25.26
N ASN A 54 0.51 3.09 -26.54
CA ASN A 54 -0.05 1.82 -26.99
C ASN A 54 0.76 0.63 -26.44
N ASP A 55 2.09 0.72 -26.37
CA ASP A 55 2.92 -0.33 -25.77
C ASP A 55 2.64 -0.48 -24.28
N PHE A 56 2.43 0.64 -23.58
CA PHE A 56 2.05 0.63 -22.17
C PHE A 56 0.67 0.01 -21.94
N GLU A 57 -0.34 0.40 -22.73
CA GLU A 57 -1.71 -0.12 -22.61
C GLU A 57 -1.82 -1.61 -22.93
N ASN A 58 -0.96 -2.12 -23.82
CA ASN A 58 -0.95 -3.53 -24.22
C ASN A 58 0.04 -4.42 -23.45
N MET A 59 0.81 -3.88 -22.48
CA MET A 59 1.90 -4.62 -21.83
C MET A 59 1.44 -5.85 -21.02
N GLY A 60 0.16 -5.93 -20.67
CA GLY A 60 -0.37 -6.96 -19.77
C GLY A 60 0.38 -6.99 -18.43
N THR A 61 0.81 -8.18 -18.00
CA THR A 61 1.57 -8.34 -16.75
C THR A 61 3.05 -8.04 -16.97
N LEU A 62 3.54 -6.96 -16.35
CA LEU A 62 4.97 -6.61 -16.39
C LEU A 62 5.76 -7.37 -15.31
N HIS A 63 6.67 -8.25 -15.73
CA HIS A 63 7.65 -8.84 -14.83
C HIS A 63 8.91 -7.96 -14.78
N ILE A 64 9.13 -7.28 -13.66
CA ILE A 64 10.36 -6.51 -13.42
C ILE A 64 11.27 -7.33 -12.50
N PRO A 65 12.46 -7.78 -12.96
CA PRO A 65 13.38 -8.49 -12.08
C PRO A 65 13.86 -7.55 -10.98
N MET A 66 14.06 -8.06 -9.77
CA MET A 66 14.54 -7.24 -8.63
C MET A 66 15.87 -6.54 -8.94
N SER A 67 16.68 -7.11 -9.84
CA SER A 67 17.92 -6.51 -10.32
C SER A 67 17.76 -5.18 -11.06
N ALA A 68 16.57 -4.90 -11.58
CA ALA A 68 16.24 -3.64 -12.21
C ALA A 68 15.84 -2.53 -11.22
N ALA A 69 15.87 -2.79 -9.90
CA ALA A 69 15.60 -1.75 -8.90
C ALA A 69 16.63 -0.61 -9.03
N ILE A 70 16.11 0.61 -9.12
CA ILE A 70 16.93 1.84 -9.22
C ILE A 70 17.28 2.39 -7.84
N ASP A 71 16.49 2.04 -6.81
CA ASP A 71 16.78 2.34 -5.41
C ASP A 71 16.23 1.24 -4.50
N VAL A 72 16.95 0.97 -3.40
CA VAL A 72 16.64 -0.10 -2.43
C VAL A 72 16.95 0.39 -1.03
N ALA A 73 16.02 0.19 -0.10
CA ALA A 73 16.19 0.50 1.31
C ALA A 73 15.67 -0.65 2.19
N SER A 74 16.12 -0.71 3.44
CA SER A 74 15.65 -1.71 4.40
C SER A 74 15.50 -1.09 5.77
N SER A 75 14.54 -1.61 6.54
CA SER A 75 14.40 -1.31 7.97
C SER A 75 14.32 -2.61 8.74
N ASP A 76 15.21 -2.77 9.71
CA ASP A 76 15.14 -3.81 10.74
C ASP A 76 14.26 -3.38 11.93
N GLU A 77 13.72 -2.15 11.90
CA GLU A 77 12.83 -1.62 12.93
C GLU A 77 11.37 -1.42 12.46
N ASN A 78 10.48 -1.47 13.47
CA ASN A 78 9.15 -2.09 13.45
C ASN A 78 8.12 -1.64 12.39
N ILE A 79 8.23 -0.45 11.78
CA ILE A 79 7.11 0.10 11.00
C ILE A 79 7.61 0.90 9.80
N ILE A 80 7.56 0.29 8.62
CA ILE A 80 7.62 1.00 7.35
C ILE A 80 6.22 1.52 7.04
N LYS A 81 6.14 2.79 6.65
CA LYS A 81 4.91 3.53 6.40
C LYS A 81 4.89 4.07 4.99
N LEU A 82 3.93 3.62 4.20
CA LEU A 82 3.53 4.27 2.96
C LEU A 82 2.70 5.51 3.32
N SER A 83 3.01 6.66 2.73
CA SER A 83 2.16 7.86 2.79
C SER A 83 1.82 8.34 1.38
N HIS A 84 0.61 8.84 1.21
CA HIS A 84 0.16 9.56 0.03
C HIS A 84 -0.42 10.90 0.48
N HIS A 85 0.23 11.98 0.05
CA HIS A 85 -0.09 13.34 0.42
C HIS A 85 -1.07 14.01 -0.56
N PRO A 86 -1.79 15.07 -0.13
CA PRO A 86 -2.73 15.82 -0.96
C PRO A 86 -2.22 16.22 -2.34
N ASP A 87 -0.94 16.60 -2.44
CA ASP A 87 -0.27 17.06 -3.66
C ASP A 87 0.16 15.92 -4.60
N GLY A 88 -0.18 14.67 -4.25
CA GLY A 88 0.22 13.48 -4.99
C GLY A 88 1.62 12.98 -4.63
N PHE A 89 2.32 13.59 -3.67
CA PHE A 89 3.59 13.04 -3.20
C PHE A 89 3.36 11.71 -2.46
N VAL A 90 4.05 10.66 -2.89
CA VAL A 90 3.95 9.32 -2.32
C VAL A 90 5.33 8.81 -1.93
N GLN A 91 5.46 8.23 -0.74
CA GLN A 91 6.75 7.72 -0.28
C GLN A 91 6.62 6.61 0.76
N PHE A 92 7.67 5.83 0.90
CA PHE A 92 7.91 5.04 2.11
C PHE A 92 8.78 5.82 3.10
N SER A 93 8.42 5.74 4.38
CA SER A 93 9.16 6.34 5.49
C SER A 93 9.26 5.36 6.65
N GLY A 94 10.23 5.58 7.53
CA GLY A 94 10.47 4.76 8.71
C GLY A 94 11.83 5.09 9.32
N LYS A 95 12.16 4.47 10.46
CA LYS A 95 13.45 4.71 11.10
C LYS A 95 14.58 4.25 10.19
N GLY A 96 15.56 5.12 9.95
CA GLY A 96 16.70 4.83 9.08
C GLY A 96 16.39 4.91 7.58
N ILE A 97 15.18 5.30 7.18
CA ILE A 97 14.81 5.51 5.77
C ILE A 97 14.88 7.01 5.48
N ILE A 98 15.70 7.39 4.49
CA ILE A 98 15.70 8.74 3.93
C ILE A 98 14.37 8.90 3.19
N SER A 99 13.61 9.92 3.56
CA SER A 99 12.29 10.20 3.01
C SER A 99 12.01 11.70 3.10
N GLY A 100 11.20 12.24 2.19
CA GLY A 100 10.77 13.63 2.20
C GLY A 100 11.15 14.36 0.91
N LYS A 101 11.16 15.69 1.00
CA LYS A 101 11.66 16.60 -0.03
C LYS A 101 12.86 17.36 0.54
N ASP A 102 13.87 17.59 -0.28
CA ASP A 102 15.00 18.45 0.08
C ASP A 102 14.56 19.94 0.13
N PRO A 103 15.42 20.88 0.58
CA PRO A 103 15.07 22.30 0.61
C PRO A 103 14.72 22.91 -0.76
N SER A 104 15.15 22.27 -1.84
CA SER A 104 14.84 22.66 -3.23
C SER A 104 13.52 22.03 -3.72
N GLY A 105 12.86 21.21 -2.91
CA GLY A 105 11.61 20.51 -3.24
C GLY A 105 11.79 19.17 -3.95
N ASN A 106 13.01 18.70 -4.18
CA ASN A 106 13.25 17.42 -4.86
C ASN A 106 12.98 16.25 -3.92
N VAL A 107 12.41 15.17 -4.45
CA VAL A 107 12.13 13.95 -3.69
C VAL A 107 13.41 13.29 -3.21
N GLN A 108 13.47 12.97 -1.92
CA GLN A 108 14.57 12.21 -1.30
C GLN A 108 14.17 10.75 -1.06
N GLY A 109 15.12 9.84 -1.29
CA GLY A 109 14.93 8.41 -1.07
C GLY A 109 13.85 7.78 -1.96
N VAL A 110 13.09 6.84 -1.41
CA VAL A 110 12.09 6.06 -2.16
C VAL A 110 10.72 6.74 -2.14
N GLY A 111 10.61 7.81 -2.92
CA GLY A 111 9.37 8.52 -3.21
C GLY A 111 9.14 8.78 -4.70
N ILE A 112 7.90 9.14 -5.03
CA ILE A 112 7.39 9.46 -6.37
C ILE A 112 6.28 10.52 -6.27
N HIS A 113 5.86 11.10 -7.39
CA HIS A 113 4.63 11.89 -7.47
C HIS A 113 3.58 11.16 -8.33
N SER A 114 2.48 10.77 -7.71
CA SER A 114 1.31 10.18 -8.36
C SER A 114 0.22 11.24 -8.57
N TRP A 115 -0.99 10.80 -8.87
CA TRP A 115 -2.19 11.64 -8.91
C TRP A 115 -2.47 12.30 -7.55
N THR A 116 -3.17 13.43 -7.54
CA THR A 116 -3.48 14.17 -6.30
C THR A 116 -4.69 13.58 -5.60
N LEU A 117 -4.79 13.70 -4.27
CA LEU A 117 -5.99 13.21 -3.55
C LEU A 117 -7.27 13.98 -3.89
N ARG A 118 -7.17 15.11 -4.60
CA ARG A 118 -8.32 15.88 -5.11
C ARG A 118 -8.83 15.35 -6.44
N ASP A 119 -7.98 14.66 -7.19
CA ASP A 119 -8.29 14.06 -8.48
C ASP A 119 -7.73 12.62 -8.53
N PRO A 120 -8.32 11.70 -7.75
CA PRO A 120 -7.77 10.36 -7.60
C PRO A 120 -7.95 9.51 -8.85
N ALA A 121 -6.95 8.67 -9.15
CA ALA A 121 -7.08 7.69 -10.23
C ALA A 121 -8.14 6.62 -9.91
N PRO A 122 -8.76 6.01 -10.94
CA PRO A 122 -9.81 5.00 -10.75
C PRO A 122 -9.30 3.65 -10.20
N GLY A 123 -7.98 3.40 -10.23
CA GLY A 123 -7.37 2.17 -9.74
C GLY A 123 -7.05 2.17 -8.24
N PRO A 124 -6.54 1.04 -7.70
CA PRO A 124 -6.09 0.97 -6.33
C PRO A 124 -5.02 2.03 -6.02
N SER A 125 -5.19 2.71 -4.90
CA SER A 125 -4.24 3.67 -4.36
C SER A 125 -3.14 3.00 -3.55
N PHE A 126 -3.41 1.81 -3.03
CA PHE A 126 -2.40 0.89 -2.52
C PHE A 126 -2.91 -0.53 -2.62
N VAL A 127 -1.99 -1.49 -2.65
CA VAL A 127 -2.30 -2.92 -2.55
C VAL A 127 -1.45 -3.55 -1.46
N ILE A 128 -2.05 -4.40 -0.63
CA ILE A 128 -1.36 -5.21 0.36
C ILE A 128 -1.60 -6.67 0.03
N THR A 129 -0.53 -7.37 -0.28
CA THR A 129 -0.52 -8.80 -0.61
C THR A 129 0.09 -9.54 0.57
N ILE A 130 -0.58 -10.58 1.08
CA ILE A 130 -0.14 -11.35 2.24
C ILE A 130 -0.18 -12.84 1.92
N ASN A 131 0.84 -13.57 2.36
CA ASN A 131 0.82 -15.02 2.46
C ASN A 131 1.15 -15.44 3.90
N GLY A 132 0.54 -16.51 4.40
CA GLY A 132 0.78 -17.02 5.76
C GLY A 132 0.36 -16.05 6.86
N VAL A 133 -0.94 -15.75 6.97
CA VAL A 133 -1.52 -14.83 7.97
C VAL A 133 -1.26 -15.25 9.42
N GLU A 134 -0.93 -16.53 9.65
CA GLU A 134 -0.63 -17.11 10.95
C GLU A 134 0.63 -16.51 11.60
N ASP A 135 1.50 -15.88 10.80
CA ASP A 135 2.70 -15.18 11.29
C ASP A 135 2.45 -13.70 11.64
N PHE A 136 1.18 -13.28 11.66
CA PHE A 136 0.76 -11.97 12.10
C PHE A 136 0.19 -12.02 13.53
N GLU A 137 0.26 -10.88 14.23
CA GLU A 137 -0.30 -10.74 15.57
C GLU A 137 -1.79 -11.10 15.62
N GLN A 138 -2.16 -12.02 16.52
CA GLN A 138 -3.54 -12.37 16.77
C GLN A 138 -4.24 -11.37 17.68
N VAL A 139 -5.55 -11.20 17.48
CA VAL A 139 -6.41 -10.35 18.30
C VAL A 139 -7.13 -11.20 19.34
N THR A 140 -6.99 -10.85 20.62
CA THR A 140 -7.75 -11.46 21.72
C THR A 140 -9.09 -10.74 21.99
N ASN A 141 -9.25 -9.50 21.54
CA ASN A 141 -10.48 -8.72 21.69
C ASN A 141 -10.80 -7.89 20.42
N THR A 142 -11.92 -8.17 19.77
CA THR A 142 -12.35 -7.55 18.52
C THR A 142 -13.36 -6.40 18.69
N LYS A 143 -13.64 -5.96 19.92
CA LYS A 143 -14.62 -4.89 20.22
C LYS A 143 -14.19 -3.47 19.79
N ASP A 144 -13.04 -3.32 19.14
CA ASP A 144 -12.56 -2.04 18.64
C ASP A 144 -13.41 -1.56 17.45
N LYS A 145 -14.08 -0.41 17.60
CA LYS A 145 -14.92 0.18 16.54
C LYS A 145 -14.13 0.59 15.29
N THR A 146 -12.80 0.66 15.38
CA THR A 146 -11.90 0.96 14.27
C THR A 146 -11.37 -0.29 13.56
N ALA A 147 -11.76 -1.49 14.04
CA ALA A 147 -11.44 -2.76 13.40
C ALA A 147 -12.24 -2.95 12.11
N ILE A 148 -11.53 -3.18 11.01
CA ILE A 148 -12.11 -3.55 9.72
C ILE A 148 -11.86 -5.04 9.50
N ILE A 149 -12.88 -5.83 9.81
CA ILE A 149 -12.77 -7.30 9.78
C ILE A 149 -13.25 -7.83 8.43
N PHE A 150 -12.41 -8.59 7.75
CA PHE A 150 -12.74 -9.42 6.60
C PHE A 150 -12.81 -10.88 7.04
N SER A 151 -13.96 -11.52 6.86
CA SER A 151 -14.12 -12.95 7.17
C SER A 151 -13.72 -13.79 5.97
N GLU A 152 -12.82 -14.75 6.15
CA GLU A 152 -12.37 -15.63 5.07
C GLU A 152 -13.52 -16.34 4.37
N ASN A 153 -14.55 -16.77 5.11
CA ASN A 153 -15.71 -17.46 4.56
C ASN A 153 -16.56 -16.57 3.63
N ALA A 154 -16.38 -15.25 3.67
CA ALA A 154 -17.04 -14.30 2.79
C ALA A 154 -16.17 -13.94 1.55
N ILE A 155 -14.95 -14.48 1.45
CA ILE A 155 -14.02 -14.21 0.36
C ILE A 155 -14.02 -15.40 -0.58
N VAL A 156 -14.57 -15.21 -1.77
CA VAL A 156 -14.54 -16.23 -2.82
C VAL A 156 -13.12 -16.35 -3.38
N GLY A 157 -12.61 -17.58 -3.45
CA GLY A 157 -11.29 -17.90 -4.00
C GLY A 157 -11.24 -19.34 -4.48
N LEU A 158 -10.23 -19.68 -5.27
CA LEU A 158 -9.96 -21.06 -5.65
C LEU A 158 -9.35 -21.82 -4.45
N SER A 159 -9.59 -23.13 -4.36
CA SER A 159 -9.20 -23.96 -3.20
C SER A 159 -7.69 -23.99 -2.92
N SER A 160 -6.84 -23.72 -3.93
CA SER A 160 -5.38 -23.63 -3.79
C SER A 160 -4.87 -22.28 -3.28
N GLN A 161 -5.72 -21.26 -3.18
CA GLN A 161 -5.30 -19.90 -2.84
C GLN A 161 -5.28 -19.69 -1.32
N SER A 162 -4.08 -19.60 -0.76
CA SER A 162 -3.84 -19.36 0.68
C SER A 162 -3.56 -17.89 1.02
N GLY A 163 -3.28 -17.07 0.01
CA GLY A 163 -2.89 -15.69 0.22
C GLY A 163 -4.05 -14.72 0.00
N TYR A 164 -3.89 -13.51 0.53
CA TYR A 164 -4.88 -12.44 0.47
C TYR A 164 -4.30 -11.21 -0.21
N VAL A 165 -5.11 -10.56 -1.03
CA VAL A 165 -4.82 -9.27 -1.63
C VAL A 165 -5.88 -8.29 -1.14
N ILE A 166 -5.43 -7.22 -0.48
CA ILE A 166 -6.27 -6.12 0.00
C ILE A 166 -5.95 -4.91 -0.86
N GLU A 167 -6.95 -4.37 -1.54
CA GLU A 167 -6.79 -3.16 -2.34
C GLU A 167 -7.51 -2.00 -1.65
N GLY A 168 -6.82 -0.87 -1.54
CA GLY A 168 -7.39 0.36 -1.04
C GLY A 168 -7.58 1.36 -2.16
N PHE A 169 -8.82 1.78 -2.39
CA PHE A 169 -9.20 2.77 -3.39
C PHE A 169 -9.53 4.08 -2.69
N TYR A 170 -8.86 5.16 -3.07
CA TYR A 170 -9.17 6.50 -2.57
C TYR A 170 -10.29 7.13 -3.41
N PHE A 171 -11.31 7.63 -2.74
CA PHE A 171 -12.47 8.25 -3.35
C PHE A 171 -12.60 9.71 -2.97
N PRO A 172 -13.04 10.56 -3.91
CA PRO A 172 -13.33 11.96 -3.61
C PRO A 172 -14.58 12.04 -2.72
N LYS A 173 -14.70 13.11 -1.92
CA LYS A 173 -15.73 13.25 -0.87
C LYS A 173 -17.16 13.19 -1.42
N GLU A 174 -17.35 13.55 -2.68
CA GLU A 174 -18.62 13.60 -3.40
C GLU A 174 -19.26 12.21 -3.49
N LEU A 175 -18.44 11.15 -3.50
CA LEU A 175 -18.93 9.77 -3.53
C LEU A 175 -19.44 9.27 -2.17
N ARG A 176 -19.28 10.05 -1.08
CA ARG A 176 -19.81 9.68 0.25
C ARG A 176 -21.32 9.48 0.25
N ARG A 177 -22.06 10.15 -0.64
CA ARG A 177 -23.51 9.97 -0.79
C ARG A 177 -23.93 8.56 -1.20
N PHE A 178 -23.00 7.75 -1.70
CA PHE A 178 -23.22 6.35 -2.08
C PHE A 178 -22.75 5.36 -1.01
N VAL A 179 -22.23 5.86 0.11
CA VAL A 179 -21.84 5.03 1.26
C VAL A 179 -23.09 4.70 2.07
N TYR A 180 -23.31 3.41 2.32
CA TYR A 180 -24.40 2.92 3.16
C TYR A 180 -23.86 2.22 4.41
N ILE A 181 -24.69 2.16 5.45
CA ILE A 181 -24.33 1.61 6.76
C ILE A 181 -25.13 0.33 6.98
N LEU A 182 -24.44 -0.77 7.28
CA LEU A 182 -25.05 -2.05 7.62
C LEU A 182 -25.54 -2.06 9.08
N LYS A 183 -26.34 -3.07 9.46
CA LYS A 183 -26.88 -3.21 10.83
C LYS A 183 -25.80 -3.28 11.91
N ASP A 184 -24.62 -3.79 11.58
CA ASP A 184 -23.45 -3.88 12.48
C ASP A 184 -22.66 -2.58 12.57
N GLY A 185 -23.07 -1.51 11.87
CA GLY A 185 -22.39 -0.23 11.80
C GLY A 185 -21.26 -0.16 10.75
N SER A 186 -20.96 -1.27 10.06
CA SER A 186 -19.99 -1.28 8.97
C SER A 186 -20.44 -0.35 7.84
N LYS A 187 -19.51 0.45 7.32
CA LYS A 187 -19.76 1.33 6.16
C LYS A 187 -19.32 0.62 4.90
N MET A 188 -20.13 0.71 3.85
CA MET A 188 -19.92 0.01 2.59
C MET A 188 -20.14 0.94 1.41
N ILE A 189 -19.47 0.66 0.30
CA ILE A 189 -19.74 1.28 -1.00
C ILE A 189 -19.69 0.19 -2.08
N GLN A 190 -20.50 0.35 -3.13
CA GLN A 190 -20.54 -0.53 -4.29
C GLN A 190 -20.16 0.25 -5.54
N LEU A 191 -19.25 -0.29 -6.34
CA LEU A 191 -18.83 0.29 -7.61
C LEU A 191 -18.92 -0.74 -8.73
N THR A 192 -19.19 -0.28 -9.94
CA THR A 192 -19.12 -1.11 -11.14
C THR A 192 -17.68 -1.20 -11.61
N HIS A 193 -17.11 -2.40 -11.58
CA HIS A 193 -15.81 -2.68 -12.16
C HIS A 193 -15.87 -2.61 -13.70
N PRO A 194 -14.78 -2.29 -14.42
CA PRO A 194 -14.77 -2.26 -15.89
C PRO A 194 -15.27 -3.56 -16.54
N SER A 195 -15.06 -4.71 -15.90
CA SER A 195 -15.61 -6.01 -16.33
C SER A 195 -17.12 -6.21 -16.05
N LYS A 196 -17.83 -5.15 -15.66
CA LYS A 196 -19.28 -5.12 -15.36
C LYS A 196 -19.72 -5.88 -14.09
N CYS A 197 -18.79 -6.35 -13.27
CA CYS A 197 -19.13 -6.86 -11.94
C CYS A 197 -19.29 -5.74 -10.90
N ILE A 198 -20.02 -6.02 -9.81
CA ILE A 198 -20.16 -5.09 -8.69
C ILE A 198 -19.08 -5.41 -7.66
N MET A 199 -18.19 -4.46 -7.44
CA MET A 199 -17.20 -4.52 -6.37
C MET A 199 -17.80 -3.91 -5.11
N THR A 200 -17.91 -4.72 -4.05
CA THR A 200 -18.37 -4.26 -2.73
C THR A 200 -17.17 -4.04 -1.83
N MET A 201 -17.04 -2.84 -1.25
CA MET A 201 -15.89 -2.44 -0.45
C MET A 201 -16.30 -1.95 0.93
N LYS A 202 -15.49 -2.25 1.95
CA LYS A 202 -15.60 -1.66 3.28
C LYS A 202 -15.03 -0.24 3.27
N VAL A 203 -15.72 0.71 3.87
CA VAL A 203 -15.34 2.13 3.84
C VAL A 203 -14.73 2.57 5.16
N ILE A 204 -13.60 3.25 5.08
CA ILE A 204 -13.00 3.99 6.20
C ILE A 204 -12.99 5.48 5.89
N LEU A 205 -13.32 6.30 6.88
CA LEU A 205 -13.49 7.75 6.73
C LEU A 205 -12.38 8.50 7.46
N PRO A 206 -11.89 9.63 6.93
CA PRO A 206 -11.00 10.50 7.68
C PRO A 206 -11.72 11.11 8.90
N PRO A 207 -10.98 11.63 9.87
CA PRO A 207 -11.52 12.50 10.91
C PRO A 207 -12.25 13.71 10.32
N GLU A 208 -13.23 14.23 11.05
CA GLU A 208 -13.99 15.43 10.64
C GLU A 208 -13.09 16.68 10.50
N ASP A 209 -12.00 16.75 11.27
CA ASP A 209 -11.02 17.84 11.24
C ASP A 209 -9.94 17.69 10.15
N SER A 210 -10.07 16.70 9.26
CA SER A 210 -9.19 16.55 8.09
C SER A 210 -9.50 17.57 7.00
N GLU A 211 -8.49 18.26 6.47
CA GLU A 211 -8.61 19.26 5.40
C GLU A 211 -9.22 18.68 4.12
N ILE A 212 -8.82 17.44 3.78
CA ILE A 212 -9.43 16.68 2.68
C ILE A 212 -10.33 15.60 3.28
N GLN A 213 -11.57 15.60 2.82
CA GLN A 213 -12.64 14.68 3.24
C GLN A 213 -12.85 13.54 2.21
N GLY A 214 -11.85 13.22 1.40
CA GLY A 214 -11.84 11.97 0.64
C GLY A 214 -11.82 10.76 1.58
N PHE A 215 -12.09 9.57 1.08
CA PHE A 215 -12.20 8.36 1.91
C PHE A 215 -11.61 7.15 1.21
N ILE A 216 -11.40 6.05 1.93
CA ILE A 216 -10.84 4.82 1.35
C ILE A 216 -11.90 3.71 1.37
N GLY A 217 -12.14 3.09 0.21
CA GLY A 217 -12.79 1.79 0.13
C GLY A 217 -11.76 0.67 0.09
N LEU A 218 -12.02 -0.40 0.83
CA LEU A 218 -11.16 -1.57 0.97
C LEU A 218 -11.86 -2.78 0.36
N SER A 219 -11.24 -3.39 -0.65
CA SER A 219 -11.61 -4.71 -1.15
C SER A 219 -10.64 -5.76 -0.60
N ILE A 220 -11.06 -7.03 -0.62
CA ILE A 220 -10.17 -8.16 -0.38
C ILE A 220 -10.53 -9.31 -1.32
N ASN A 221 -9.52 -10.00 -1.83
CA ASN A 221 -9.67 -11.23 -2.59
C ASN A 221 -8.60 -12.25 -2.19
N LYS A 222 -8.85 -13.52 -2.52
CA LYS A 222 -7.83 -14.57 -2.44
C LYS A 222 -6.98 -14.58 -3.71
N SER A 223 -5.72 -14.95 -3.57
CA SER A 223 -4.79 -15.14 -4.69
C SER A 223 -3.74 -16.19 -4.36
N GLU A 224 -3.17 -16.82 -5.38
CA GLU A 224 -1.99 -17.65 -5.24
C GLU A 224 -0.77 -16.72 -5.12
N ILE A 225 -0.17 -16.69 -3.93
CA ILE A 225 0.95 -15.79 -3.64
C ILE A 225 2.17 -16.64 -3.29
N LYS A 226 3.22 -16.50 -4.09
CA LYS A 226 4.50 -17.19 -3.88
C LYS A 226 5.47 -16.25 -3.15
N THR A 227 5.83 -16.60 -1.92
CA THR A 227 6.81 -15.87 -1.10
C THR A 227 8.25 -16.41 -1.24
N GLY A 228 8.54 -17.07 -2.35
CA GLY A 228 9.81 -17.74 -2.59
C GLY A 228 10.03 -18.86 -1.57
N VAL A 229 11.14 -18.81 -0.83
CA VAL A 229 11.50 -19.79 0.20
C VAL A 229 10.83 -19.54 1.56
N ALA A 230 10.27 -18.35 1.80
CA ALA A 230 9.65 -18.05 3.09
C ALA A 230 8.21 -18.56 3.15
N ARG A 231 7.81 -19.06 4.32
CA ARG A 231 6.44 -19.56 4.57
C ARG A 231 5.38 -18.45 4.69
N SER A 232 5.80 -17.24 5.02
CA SER A 232 4.94 -16.07 5.21
C SER A 232 5.65 -14.83 4.70
N GLY A 233 4.85 -13.85 4.28
CA GLY A 233 5.35 -12.59 3.78
C GLY A 233 4.25 -11.59 3.50
N PHE A 234 4.68 -10.36 3.25
CA PHE A 234 3.80 -9.30 2.79
C PHE A 234 4.45 -8.48 1.69
N PHE A 235 3.62 -7.81 0.92
CA PHE A 235 4.03 -6.84 -0.09
C PHE A 235 3.04 -5.68 -0.07
N ILE A 236 3.54 -4.45 -0.04
CA ILE A 236 2.76 -3.22 -0.12
C ILE A 236 3.18 -2.51 -1.41
N SER A 237 2.23 -2.21 -2.29
CA SER A 237 2.47 -1.33 -3.43
C SER A 237 1.84 0.04 -3.21
N ALA A 238 2.54 1.05 -3.73
CA ALA A 238 2.04 2.40 -3.89
C ALA A 238 1.31 2.54 -5.25
N PRO A 239 0.57 3.64 -5.49
CA PRO A 239 0.13 3.96 -6.84
C PRO A 239 1.35 4.35 -7.68
N THR A 240 1.22 4.31 -9.00
CA THR A 240 2.34 4.59 -9.91
C THR A 240 2.45 6.08 -10.22
N GLN A 241 3.67 6.53 -10.53
CA GLN A 241 3.91 7.79 -11.22
C GLN A 241 3.93 7.51 -12.72
N PHE A 242 3.11 8.24 -13.47
CA PHE A 242 3.01 8.16 -14.92
C PHE A 242 3.48 9.49 -15.52
N THR A 243 4.37 9.43 -16.51
CA THR A 243 4.82 10.61 -17.25
C THR A 243 4.76 10.29 -18.73
N PHE A 244 4.05 11.13 -19.48
CA PHE A 244 3.94 11.02 -20.93
C PHE A 244 4.66 12.18 -21.60
N ASN A 245 5.64 11.87 -22.44
CA ASN A 245 6.35 12.86 -23.22
C ASN A 245 5.67 13.02 -24.59
N LYS A 246 4.99 14.14 -24.79
CA LYS A 246 4.27 14.42 -26.05
C LYS A 246 5.18 14.54 -27.27
N ASN A 247 6.46 14.87 -27.08
CA ASN A 247 7.37 15.13 -28.21
C ASN A 247 7.84 13.85 -28.90
N ASN A 248 7.94 12.74 -28.16
CA ASN A 248 8.40 11.46 -28.69
C ASN A 248 7.43 10.30 -28.39
N SER A 249 6.30 10.58 -27.76
CA SER A 249 5.29 9.61 -27.32
C SER A 249 5.76 8.63 -26.24
N ASP A 250 6.94 8.84 -25.64
CA ASP A 250 7.46 7.96 -24.60
C ASP A 250 6.60 8.02 -23.35
N VAL A 251 6.37 6.86 -22.74
CA VAL A 251 5.75 6.73 -21.43
C VAL A 251 6.79 6.26 -20.44
N LYS A 252 6.92 6.97 -19.33
CA LYS A 252 7.72 6.58 -18.18
C LYS A 252 6.82 6.24 -17.01
N VAL A 253 7.00 5.05 -16.45
CA VAL A 253 6.28 4.58 -15.27
C VAL A 253 7.27 4.34 -14.15
N THR A 254 7.04 4.96 -13.00
CA THR A 254 7.81 4.73 -11.78
C THR A 254 6.90 4.17 -10.70
N THR A 255 7.37 3.17 -9.97
CA THR A 255 6.60 2.52 -8.90
C THR A 255 7.49 2.24 -7.70
N ILE A 256 6.88 2.21 -6.51
CA ILE A 256 7.55 1.91 -5.27
C ILE A 256 6.81 0.82 -4.51
N PHE A 257 7.56 -0.05 -3.85
CA PHE A 257 7.01 -1.19 -3.11
C PHE A 257 7.75 -1.40 -1.80
N CYS A 258 7.10 -2.04 -0.83
CA CYS A 258 7.72 -2.57 0.38
C CYS A 258 7.39 -4.05 0.53
N SER A 259 8.35 -4.91 0.86
CA SER A 259 8.11 -6.34 0.97
C SER A 259 8.86 -7.02 2.11
N TYR A 260 8.31 -8.14 2.58
CA TYR A 260 8.97 -9.16 3.38
C TYR A 260 8.53 -10.56 2.86
N PRO A 261 9.40 -11.58 2.80
CA PRO A 261 10.84 -11.54 3.09
C PRO A 261 11.60 -10.63 2.13
N ARG A 262 12.89 -10.49 2.38
CA ARG A 262 13.81 -10.00 1.34
C ARG A 262 13.72 -10.95 0.14
N GLY A 263 13.84 -10.40 -1.06
CA GLY A 263 14.27 -11.20 -2.22
C GLY A 263 15.71 -11.71 -2.05
N ARG A 264 16.49 -11.76 -3.12
CA ARG A 264 17.91 -12.18 -3.02
C ARG A 264 18.77 -11.18 -2.23
N GLU A 265 19.67 -11.71 -1.38
CA GLU A 265 20.50 -10.95 -0.43
C GLU A 265 21.68 -10.19 -1.06
N ASP A 266 22.03 -10.49 -2.30
CA ASP A 266 23.17 -9.92 -3.04
C ASP A 266 22.84 -8.57 -3.71
N MET A 267 21.59 -8.11 -3.65
CA MET A 267 21.10 -6.99 -4.49
C MET A 267 21.05 -5.62 -3.79
N VAL A 268 21.53 -5.47 -2.55
CA VAL A 268 21.52 -4.16 -1.87
C VAL A 268 22.58 -3.25 -2.48
N LYS A 269 22.14 -2.22 -3.20
CA LYS A 269 23.03 -1.17 -3.72
C LYS A 269 23.53 -0.24 -2.61
N ARG A 270 22.76 -0.01 -1.52
CA ARG A 270 23.15 0.79 -0.33
C ARG A 270 22.42 0.35 0.95
N SER A 271 23.14 0.18 2.05
CA SER A 271 22.55 0.12 3.40
C SER A 271 22.33 1.55 3.90
N LEU A 272 21.15 1.86 4.46
CA LEU A 272 20.79 3.22 4.89
C LEU A 272 20.99 3.50 6.39
N ASN A 273 21.87 2.74 7.07
CA ASN A 273 22.31 3.06 8.42
C ASN A 273 23.30 4.27 8.43
N TYR A 274 22.87 5.46 8.01
CA TYR A 274 23.72 6.67 8.06
C TYR A 274 23.77 7.35 9.43
N GLY A 275 23.10 6.80 10.45
CA GLY A 275 23.05 7.38 11.80
C GLY A 275 24.24 7.05 12.73
N LYS A 276 25.23 6.26 12.30
CA LYS A 276 26.38 5.87 13.15
C LYS A 276 27.78 6.27 12.63
N TYR A 277 27.87 6.82 11.44
CA TYR A 277 29.11 7.36 10.87
C TYR A 277 28.69 8.63 10.14
N ILE A 278 28.66 9.82 10.76
CA ILE A 278 29.81 10.71 10.91
C ILE A 278 29.60 11.57 12.17
N LYS A 279 30.29 11.23 13.26
CA LYS A 279 31.05 12.22 14.02
C LYS A 279 32.50 11.91 13.70
N LYS A 280 33.12 12.70 12.83
CA LYS A 280 34.55 12.93 12.94
C LYS A 280 34.68 14.25 13.66
N ASP A 281 35.08 14.13 14.93
CA ASP A 281 35.79 15.20 15.61
C ASP A 281 37.03 15.54 14.76
N ASN A 282 37.11 16.81 14.37
CA ASN A 282 38.29 17.68 14.26
C ASN A 282 37.90 18.95 13.50
#